data_AF-A0A8R7NZP3-F1
#
_entry.id   AF-A0A8R7NZP3-F1
#
_cell.length_a   1.000
_cell.length_b   1.000
_cell.length_c   1.000
_cell.angle_alpha   90.00
_cell.angle_beta   90.00
_cell.angle_gamma   90.00
#
_symmetry.space_group_name_H-M   'P 1'
#
loop_
_entity.id
_entity.type
_entity.pdbx_description
1 polymer ?
#
loop_
_entity_poly.entity_id
_entity_poly.type
_entity_poly.pdbx_seq_one_letter_code
_entity_poly.pdbx_strand_id
1 'polypeptide(L)'
;MSKLLAIALLLLPLMKHTTYLAMAWDDKDLFKDCPPSQCSHGPEIRYPFCLESINTSSCGCGGRTIRQIACSGQDTILVHPVLGQYDVSAIDYRRSSMKITPLVDPCLVLQQKLIISRSSSSPQVDVVNNEKTIHDDFFFWSSAPLVCCSTEFTPGAADNIAGPVSCLSNTTHFFYLVDGYEDMSLLPLDCKVIPISDGPVYMFFDNPVPDGTYSRSQSFNQSAENILSIAERTVYWDDIPCRLCEVGGRCAFSFERNNAICIPNSHGSHIKVIAATSSVAAFVAVLLTVATVLYLSLKTRYNGEIHLKVEMFLKTYGTLKPTRYTFSEVKKIARRFKEKVGQGGFGSVYKGELPNGVPVAVKMLENSTGEGEVFINEVATIGLIHHANIVRLLGFCSEGMRRALIYEFMPNESLEKYIFSDDSNNFQHHLVPDKLLDIALGIAKGMEYLHQGCNQRILHFDIKPHNILLDYNFNPKISDFGLAKFCARDQSIVTLTAARGTMGYIAPELYSRNFGGVSYKSDVYSFGMLVL
;
A
#
# COMPACT_ATOMS: atom_id res chain seq x y z
N MET A 1 -31.85 39.62 20.91
CA MET A 1 -32.76 38.45 20.81
C MET A 1 -32.87 37.85 19.40
N SER A 2 -32.80 38.61 18.29
CA SER A 2 -32.97 38.00 16.94
C SER A 2 -31.78 37.19 16.41
N LYS A 3 -30.54 37.43 16.85
CA LYS A 3 -29.37 36.65 16.42
C LYS A 3 -29.33 35.23 17.01
N LEU A 4 -29.85 35.05 18.23
CA LEU A 4 -29.98 33.72 18.86
C LEU A 4 -31.10 32.89 18.21
N LEU A 5 -32.20 33.53 17.80
CA LEU A 5 -33.28 32.88 17.08
C LEU A 5 -32.85 32.44 15.68
N ALA A 6 -32.03 33.24 14.99
CA ALA A 6 -31.46 32.90 13.69
C ALA A 6 -30.48 31.73 13.77
N ILE A 7 -29.68 31.65 14.83
CA ILE A 7 -28.79 30.49 15.09
C ILE A 7 -29.62 29.24 15.42
N ALA A 8 -30.69 29.35 16.21
CA ALA A 8 -31.58 28.23 16.47
C ALA A 8 -32.33 27.73 15.20
N LEU A 9 -32.71 28.64 14.31
CA LEU A 9 -33.34 28.32 13.01
C LEU A 9 -32.36 27.77 11.97
N LEU A 10 -31.08 28.15 12.02
CA LEU A 10 -30.00 27.57 11.21
C LEU A 10 -29.48 26.23 11.76
N LEU A 11 -29.73 25.95 13.05
CA LEU A 11 -29.45 24.65 13.67
C LEU A 11 -30.60 23.65 13.52
N LEU A 12 -31.82 24.07 13.16
CA LEU A 12 -32.95 23.17 12.89
C LEU A 12 -32.71 22.21 11.69
N PRO A 13 -32.03 22.61 10.60
CA PRO A 13 -31.55 21.70 9.56
C PRO A 13 -30.38 20.82 10.01
N LEU A 14 -29.54 21.31 10.94
CA LEU A 14 -28.44 20.52 11.53
C LEU A 14 -28.93 19.49 12.56
N MET A 15 -30.04 19.77 13.25
CA MET A 15 -30.81 18.81 14.07
C MET A 15 -31.55 17.79 13.18
N LYS A 16 -31.92 18.18 11.95
CA LYS A 16 -32.39 17.26 10.90
C LYS A 16 -31.27 16.54 10.13
N HIS A 17 -30.00 16.90 10.35
CA HIS A 17 -28.84 16.19 9.82
C HIS A 17 -28.04 15.43 10.90
N THR A 18 -28.30 15.68 12.19
CA THR A 18 -27.82 14.81 13.28
C THR A 18 -28.64 13.52 13.39
N THR A 19 -29.63 13.32 12.52
CA THR A 19 -30.25 12.02 12.23
C THR A 19 -29.37 11.08 11.40
N TYR A 20 -28.14 11.47 11.03
CA TYR A 20 -27.13 10.58 10.44
C TYR A 20 -26.12 10.01 11.44
N LEU A 21 -26.36 10.16 12.74
CA LEU A 21 -26.03 9.10 13.69
C LEU A 21 -27.32 8.34 13.87
N ALA A 22 -27.43 7.18 13.24
CA ALA A 22 -28.44 6.22 13.62
C ALA A 22 -28.14 5.77 15.06
N MET A 23 -28.61 6.56 16.01
CA MET A 23 -29.01 6.06 17.30
C MET A 23 -30.08 5.01 16.99
N ALA A 24 -29.72 3.75 17.19
CA ALA A 24 -30.59 2.60 17.03
C ALA A 24 -31.68 2.62 18.12
N TRP A 25 -32.54 3.63 18.16
CA TRP A 25 -33.66 3.72 19.11
C TRP A 25 -35.04 3.71 18.43
N ASP A 26 -35.14 3.47 17.12
CA ASP A 26 -36.44 3.31 16.44
C ASP A 26 -36.68 1.97 15.72
N ASP A 27 -35.69 1.09 15.59
CA ASP A 27 -35.95 -0.29 15.15
C ASP A 27 -36.05 -1.19 16.37
N LYS A 28 -37.27 -1.35 16.87
CA LYS A 28 -37.60 -2.22 18.01
C LYS A 28 -37.29 -3.70 17.81
N ASP A 29 -36.67 -4.11 16.71
CA ASP A 29 -36.60 -5.53 16.33
C ASP A 29 -35.47 -5.86 15.32
N LEU A 30 -34.30 -5.23 15.43
CA LEU A 30 -33.21 -5.49 14.47
C LEU A 30 -32.58 -6.89 14.58
N PHE A 31 -32.78 -7.59 15.71
CA PHE A 31 -32.47 -9.03 15.85
C PHE A 31 -33.62 -9.96 15.41
N LYS A 32 -34.77 -9.42 15.01
CA LYS A 32 -35.91 -10.24 14.58
C LYS A 32 -35.68 -10.84 13.20
N ASP A 33 -34.89 -10.17 12.35
CA ASP A 33 -34.61 -10.61 10.99
C ASP A 33 -33.44 -11.61 10.91
N CYS A 34 -32.43 -11.47 11.79
CA CYS A 34 -31.21 -12.29 11.82
C CYS A 34 -30.71 -12.53 13.25
N PRO A 35 -31.43 -13.35 14.04
CA PRO A 35 -31.04 -13.62 15.43
C PRO A 35 -29.74 -14.43 15.49
N PRO A 36 -28.93 -14.27 16.55
CA PRO A 36 -27.87 -15.22 16.86
C PRO A 36 -28.45 -16.63 16.92
N SER A 37 -27.73 -17.58 16.32
CA SER A 37 -28.11 -18.98 16.16
C SER A 37 -27.02 -19.88 16.70
N GLN A 38 -27.29 -21.18 16.84
CA GLN A 38 -26.33 -22.14 17.38
C GLN A 38 -26.70 -23.54 16.90
N CYS A 39 -25.71 -24.33 16.49
CA CYS A 39 -25.91 -25.76 16.23
C CYS A 39 -25.85 -26.52 17.55
N SER A 40 -26.98 -26.96 18.10
CA SER A 40 -27.04 -27.72 19.37
C SER A 40 -26.22 -27.10 20.51
N HIS A 41 -24.98 -27.55 20.76
CA HIS A 41 -24.06 -27.05 21.79
C HIS A 41 -22.82 -26.32 21.24
N GLY A 42 -22.76 -26.05 19.92
CA GLY A 42 -21.64 -25.38 19.24
C GLY A 42 -21.51 -23.88 19.57
N PRO A 43 -20.60 -23.13 18.94
CA PRO A 43 -20.48 -21.69 19.18
C PRO A 43 -21.72 -20.90 18.68
N GLU A 44 -21.95 -19.72 19.26
CA GLU A 44 -22.97 -18.78 18.78
C GLU A 44 -22.58 -18.27 17.38
N ILE A 45 -23.48 -18.47 16.41
CA ILE A 45 -23.36 -18.06 15.01
C ILE A 45 -24.22 -16.80 14.80
N ARG A 46 -23.54 -15.71 14.46
CA ARG A 46 -24.13 -14.41 14.12
C ARG A 46 -23.29 -13.70 13.05
N TYR A 47 -23.85 -12.61 12.53
CA TYR A 47 -23.19 -11.76 11.53
C TYR A 47 -21.75 -11.45 11.92
N PRO A 48 -20.76 -11.60 11.01
CA PRO A 48 -20.88 -11.78 9.56
C PRO A 48 -21.21 -13.20 9.05
N PHE A 49 -21.32 -14.19 9.94
CA PHE A 49 -21.71 -15.55 9.57
C PHE A 49 -23.23 -15.74 9.68
N CYS A 50 -23.77 -16.62 8.85
CA CYS A 50 -25.18 -17.00 8.88
C CYS A 50 -25.33 -18.50 8.87
N LEU A 51 -26.36 -19.00 9.58
CA LEU A 51 -26.73 -20.40 9.50
C LEU A 51 -27.46 -20.69 8.17
N GLU A 52 -27.03 -21.72 7.45
CA GLU A 52 -27.57 -22.08 6.12
C GLU A 52 -29.09 -22.34 6.12
N SER A 53 -29.67 -22.76 7.25
CA SER A 53 -31.11 -23.03 7.38
C SER A 53 -32.00 -21.78 7.50
N ILE A 54 -31.43 -20.59 7.68
CA ILE A 54 -32.14 -19.30 7.76
C ILE A 54 -32.23 -18.72 6.34
N ASN A 55 -33.32 -18.03 6.00
CA ASN A 55 -33.48 -17.40 4.67
C ASN A 55 -32.33 -16.39 4.43
N THR A 56 -31.24 -16.84 3.79
CA THR A 56 -29.91 -16.21 3.84
C THR A 56 -29.79 -14.85 3.16
N SER A 57 -30.79 -14.47 2.36
CA SER A 57 -30.84 -13.20 1.63
C SER A 57 -31.09 -11.99 2.53
N SER A 58 -31.78 -12.14 3.66
CA SER A 58 -32.08 -11.02 4.58
C SER A 58 -30.93 -10.67 5.52
N CYS A 59 -29.94 -11.57 5.67
CA CYS A 59 -28.87 -11.44 6.67
C CYS A 59 -27.50 -11.03 6.11
N GLY A 60 -27.45 -10.57 4.85
CA GLY A 60 -26.20 -10.18 4.21
C GLY A 60 -25.31 -11.36 3.80
N CYS A 61 -25.83 -12.59 3.86
CA CYS A 61 -25.12 -13.84 3.51
C CYS A 61 -25.64 -14.46 2.20
N GLY A 62 -26.16 -13.63 1.28
CA GLY A 62 -26.72 -14.09 0.01
C GLY A 62 -25.67 -14.67 -0.95
N GLY A 63 -25.98 -15.80 -1.58
CA GLY A 63 -25.09 -16.54 -2.49
C GLY A 63 -24.30 -17.66 -1.79
N ARG A 64 -23.72 -18.61 -2.56
CA ARG A 64 -22.83 -19.66 -2.02
C ARG A 64 -21.53 -19.00 -1.55
N THR A 65 -21.51 -18.51 -0.32
CA THR A 65 -20.36 -17.86 0.31
C THR A 65 -19.93 -18.68 1.52
N ILE A 66 -18.63 -18.72 1.82
CA ILE A 66 -18.08 -19.46 2.98
C ILE A 66 -18.57 -18.89 4.32
N ARG A 67 -19.26 -17.74 4.31
CA ARG A 67 -19.95 -17.16 5.47
C ARG A 67 -21.16 -17.96 5.93
N GLN A 68 -21.59 -18.94 5.13
CA GLN A 68 -22.65 -19.88 5.50
C GLN A 68 -22.06 -21.02 6.33
N ILE A 69 -22.53 -21.12 7.57
CA ILE A 69 -22.22 -22.21 8.49
C ILE A 69 -23.40 -23.18 8.48
N ALA A 70 -23.11 -24.48 8.35
CA ALA A 70 -24.11 -25.54 8.36
C ALA A 70 -24.14 -26.23 9.73
N CYS A 71 -25.25 -26.90 10.05
CA CYS A 71 -25.31 -27.83 11.17
C CYS A 71 -25.34 -29.27 10.65
N SER A 72 -24.49 -30.14 11.18
CA SER A 72 -24.54 -31.58 10.94
C SER A 72 -24.68 -32.31 12.27
N GLY A 73 -25.91 -32.66 12.64
CA GLY A 73 -26.20 -33.25 13.96
C GLY A 73 -25.91 -32.26 15.10
N GLN A 74 -24.84 -32.52 15.86
CA GLN A 74 -24.37 -31.64 16.94
C GLN A 74 -23.24 -30.70 16.52
N ASP A 75 -22.69 -30.89 15.32
CA ASP A 75 -21.46 -30.25 14.88
C ASP A 75 -21.76 -28.97 14.10
N THR A 76 -20.86 -27.99 14.23
CA THR A 76 -20.94 -26.70 13.53
C THR A 76 -19.98 -26.73 12.36
N ILE A 77 -20.50 -26.70 11.13
CA ILE A 77 -19.71 -27.05 9.95
C ILE A 77 -19.40 -25.82 9.09
N LEU A 78 -18.12 -25.59 8.85
CA LEU A 78 -17.60 -24.67 7.84
C LEU A 78 -17.18 -25.48 6.61
N VAL A 79 -17.60 -25.06 5.42
CA VAL A 79 -17.26 -25.77 4.17
C VAL A 79 -16.22 -24.99 3.38
N HIS A 80 -15.00 -25.53 3.31
CA HIS A 80 -13.99 -25.05 2.38
C HIS A 80 -14.29 -25.56 0.95
N PRO A 81 -14.24 -24.72 -0.10
CA PRO A 81 -14.61 -25.09 -1.47
C PRO A 81 -13.91 -26.35 -2.01
N VAL A 82 -12.59 -26.46 -1.76
CA VAL A 82 -11.77 -27.60 -2.19
C VAL A 82 -11.51 -28.65 -1.10
N LEU A 83 -11.11 -28.26 0.10
CA LEU A 83 -10.70 -29.19 1.17
C LEU A 83 -11.87 -29.83 1.94
N GLY A 84 -13.12 -29.40 1.71
CA GLY A 84 -14.29 -30.02 2.30
C GLY A 84 -14.68 -29.43 3.66
N GLN A 85 -15.22 -30.27 4.54
CA GLN A 85 -15.89 -29.84 5.77
C GLN A 85 -14.93 -29.75 6.96
N TYR A 86 -15.07 -28.68 7.73
CA TYR A 86 -14.37 -28.43 8.97
C TYR A 86 -15.39 -28.27 10.10
N ASP A 87 -15.15 -28.92 11.23
CA ASP A 87 -15.85 -28.64 12.48
C ASP A 87 -15.34 -27.33 13.09
N VAL A 88 -16.26 -26.56 13.64
CA VAL A 88 -16.01 -25.25 14.24
C VAL A 88 -16.23 -25.34 15.75
N SER A 89 -15.14 -25.36 16.51
CA SER A 89 -15.21 -25.53 17.96
C SER A 89 -15.43 -24.21 18.72
N ALA A 90 -15.01 -23.07 18.15
CA ALA A 90 -15.17 -21.75 18.77
C ALA A 90 -15.13 -20.61 17.74
N ILE A 91 -15.88 -19.53 18.01
CA ILE A 91 -15.87 -18.29 17.22
C ILE A 91 -15.62 -17.10 18.16
N ASP A 92 -14.55 -16.34 17.91
CA ASP A 92 -14.21 -15.11 18.61
C ASP A 92 -14.41 -13.89 17.69
N TYR A 93 -15.58 -13.26 17.82
CA TYR A 93 -15.94 -12.06 17.07
C TYR A 93 -15.09 -10.83 17.42
N ARG A 94 -14.52 -10.75 18.63
CA ARG A 94 -13.65 -9.62 19.03
C ARG A 94 -12.30 -9.67 18.36
N ARG A 95 -11.78 -10.88 18.12
CA ARG A 95 -10.51 -11.11 17.43
C ARG A 95 -10.66 -11.39 15.94
N SER A 96 -11.89 -11.50 15.46
CA SER A 96 -12.20 -11.99 14.11
C SER A 96 -11.52 -13.33 13.82
N SER A 97 -11.65 -14.29 14.75
CA SER A 97 -11.00 -15.59 14.63
C SER A 97 -11.91 -16.77 15.00
N MET A 98 -11.64 -17.93 14.42
CA MET A 98 -12.42 -19.16 14.60
C MET A 98 -11.48 -20.36 14.72
N LYS A 99 -11.82 -21.29 15.59
CA LYS A 99 -11.11 -22.56 15.69
C LYS A 99 -11.78 -23.60 14.80
N ILE A 100 -11.00 -24.20 13.91
CA ILE A 100 -11.49 -25.18 12.95
C ILE A 100 -10.66 -26.46 13.00
N THR A 101 -11.33 -27.60 12.81
CA THR A 101 -10.71 -28.93 12.70
C THR A 101 -11.27 -29.65 11.48
N PRO A 102 -10.45 -30.11 10.53
CA PRO A 102 -10.96 -30.84 9.37
C PRO A 102 -11.62 -32.15 9.78
N LEU A 103 -12.81 -32.42 9.27
CA LEU A 103 -13.55 -33.67 9.55
C LEU A 103 -12.96 -34.88 8.82
N VAL A 104 -12.33 -34.64 7.68
CA VAL A 104 -11.63 -35.62 6.86
C VAL A 104 -10.25 -35.07 6.57
N ASP A 105 -9.24 -35.93 6.57
CA ASP A 105 -7.88 -35.56 6.21
C ASP A 105 -7.87 -34.77 4.87
N PRO A 106 -7.47 -33.48 4.89
CA PRO A 106 -7.45 -32.63 3.71
C PRO A 106 -6.62 -33.22 2.56
N CYS A 107 -5.55 -33.95 2.88
CA CYS A 107 -4.74 -34.66 1.89
C CYS A 107 -5.55 -35.74 1.15
N LEU A 108 -6.36 -36.52 1.86
CA LEU A 108 -7.21 -37.54 1.26
C LEU A 108 -8.28 -36.92 0.36
N VAL A 109 -8.86 -35.79 0.78
CA VAL A 109 -9.85 -35.04 -0.03
C VAL A 109 -9.21 -34.56 -1.33
N LEU A 110 -8.00 -34.01 -1.28
CA LEU A 110 -7.27 -33.58 -2.47
C LEU A 110 -6.96 -34.73 -3.42
N GLN A 111 -6.52 -35.87 -2.91
CA GLN A 111 -6.29 -37.07 -3.73
C GLN A 111 -7.55 -37.51 -4.49
N GLN A 112 -8.72 -37.50 -3.83
CA GLN A 112 -9.98 -37.87 -4.46
C GLN A 112 -10.36 -36.91 -5.58
N LYS A 113 -10.24 -35.59 -5.35
CA LYS A 113 -10.56 -34.58 -6.36
C LYS A 113 -9.61 -34.62 -7.57
N LEU A 114 -8.35 -35.02 -7.37
CA LEU A 114 -7.39 -35.26 -8.45
C LEU A 114 -7.74 -36.47 -9.32
N ILE A 115 -8.27 -37.54 -8.73
CA ILE A 115 -8.69 -38.73 -9.49
C ILE A 115 -9.93 -38.39 -10.34
N ILE A 116 -10.87 -37.62 -9.78
CA ILE A 116 -12.08 -37.19 -10.48
C ILE A 116 -11.71 -36.31 -11.69
N SER A 117 -10.78 -35.37 -11.55
CA SER A 117 -10.38 -34.49 -12.65
C SER A 117 -9.75 -35.23 -13.84
N ARG A 118 -9.03 -36.33 -13.59
CA ARG A 118 -8.49 -37.22 -14.65
C ARG A 118 -9.57 -37.98 -15.42
N SER A 119 -10.75 -38.18 -14.84
CA SER A 119 -11.88 -38.90 -15.45
C SER A 119 -12.84 -38.00 -16.23
N SER A 120 -12.85 -36.69 -15.93
CA SER A 120 -13.57 -35.68 -16.69
C SER A 120 -12.71 -35.19 -17.85
N SER A 121 -13.26 -35.12 -19.06
CA SER A 121 -12.67 -34.39 -20.19
C SER A 121 -12.76 -32.87 -19.96
N SER A 122 -12.12 -32.38 -18.90
CA SER A 122 -12.12 -30.98 -18.53
C SER A 122 -11.11 -30.21 -19.39
N PRO A 123 -11.41 -28.99 -19.84
CA PRO A 123 -10.50 -28.21 -20.67
C PRO A 123 -9.17 -28.01 -19.94
N GLN A 124 -8.07 -27.99 -20.70
CA GLN A 124 -6.82 -27.41 -20.19
C GLN A 124 -7.13 -25.96 -19.82
N VAL A 125 -7.22 -25.69 -18.52
CA VAL A 125 -7.33 -24.32 -18.02
C VAL A 125 -5.92 -23.77 -18.09
N ASP A 126 -5.64 -23.03 -19.17
CA ASP A 126 -4.57 -22.05 -19.17
C ASP A 126 -4.78 -21.15 -17.95
N VAL A 127 -3.82 -21.20 -17.02
CA VAL A 127 -3.73 -20.23 -15.94
C VAL A 127 -3.74 -18.85 -16.59
N VAL A 128 -4.49 -17.93 -15.99
CA VAL A 128 -4.82 -16.60 -16.51
C VAL A 128 -6.06 -16.59 -17.41
N ASN A 129 -7.21 -16.92 -16.83
CA ASN A 129 -8.32 -16.00 -16.95
C ASN A 129 -8.75 -15.55 -15.56
N ASN A 130 -8.39 -14.31 -15.27
CA ASN A 130 -8.78 -13.51 -14.12
C ASN A 130 -10.28 -13.16 -14.18
N GLU A 131 -11.13 -14.12 -14.56
CA GLU A 131 -12.55 -14.05 -14.29
C GLU A 131 -12.70 -14.31 -12.79
N LYS A 132 -12.76 -13.20 -12.04
CA LYS A 132 -13.17 -13.10 -10.64
C LYS A 132 -14.28 -14.09 -10.29
N THR A 133 -13.92 -15.32 -9.99
CA THR A 133 -14.81 -16.28 -9.34
C THR A 133 -14.74 -15.95 -7.86
N ILE A 134 -15.40 -14.84 -7.51
CA ILE A 134 -15.85 -14.46 -6.17
C ILE A 134 -14.97 -15.07 -5.08
N HIS A 135 -13.71 -14.65 -5.00
CA HIS A 135 -12.92 -14.92 -3.81
C HIS A 135 -13.58 -14.11 -2.70
N ASP A 136 -14.00 -14.79 -1.64
CA ASP A 136 -14.39 -14.11 -0.42
C ASP A 136 -13.08 -13.67 0.24
N ASP A 137 -12.53 -12.54 -0.23
CA ASP A 137 -11.30 -11.89 0.31
C ASP A 137 -11.40 -11.64 1.83
N PHE A 138 -12.62 -11.75 2.37
CA PHE A 138 -12.94 -11.81 3.78
C PHE A 138 -12.27 -12.99 4.52
N PHE A 139 -12.18 -14.17 3.90
CA PHE A 139 -11.75 -15.41 4.58
C PHE A 139 -10.48 -16.02 3.98
N PHE A 140 -10.20 -15.72 2.71
CA PHE A 140 -9.06 -16.24 1.98
C PHE A 140 -8.14 -15.13 1.49
N TRP A 141 -6.84 -15.32 1.68
CA TRP A 141 -5.84 -14.31 1.31
C TRP A 141 -5.10 -14.62 0.01
N SER A 142 -5.11 -15.89 -0.41
CA SER A 142 -4.54 -16.32 -1.67
C SER A 142 -5.21 -17.61 -2.16
N SER A 143 -5.10 -17.87 -3.47
CA SER A 143 -5.36 -19.16 -4.08
C SER A 143 -4.04 -19.88 -4.36
N ALA A 144 -3.95 -21.17 -4.13
CA ALA A 144 -2.78 -22.00 -4.35
C ALA A 144 -3.05 -23.07 -5.42
N PRO A 145 -2.67 -22.83 -6.70
CA PRO A 145 -2.64 -23.86 -7.71
C PRO A 145 -1.73 -25.03 -7.32
N LEU A 146 -2.16 -26.24 -7.70
CA LEU A 146 -1.38 -27.46 -7.49
C LEU A 146 -0.55 -27.76 -8.74
N VAL A 147 0.76 -27.90 -8.56
CA VAL A 147 1.74 -28.15 -9.62
C VAL A 147 2.37 -29.51 -9.41
N CYS A 148 2.54 -30.28 -10.50
CA CYS A 148 3.27 -31.55 -10.50
C CYS A 148 4.53 -31.44 -11.35
N CYS A 149 5.66 -31.86 -10.82
CA CYS A 149 6.96 -31.91 -11.48
C CYS A 149 7.46 -33.35 -11.54
N SER A 150 8.32 -33.66 -12.51
CA SER A 150 8.97 -34.98 -12.64
C SER A 150 10.27 -35.07 -11.84
N THR A 151 10.88 -33.92 -11.55
CA THR A 151 12.07 -33.81 -10.70
C THR A 151 11.73 -33.13 -9.37
N GLU A 152 12.24 -33.70 -8.28
CA GLU A 152 12.17 -33.05 -6.98
C GLU A 152 13.11 -31.85 -7.00
N PHE A 153 12.59 -30.70 -6.61
CA PHE A 153 13.40 -29.53 -6.33
C PHE A 153 13.06 -29.01 -4.93
N THR A 154 14.05 -28.45 -4.27
CA THR A 154 13.85 -27.68 -3.05
C THR A 154 13.57 -26.24 -3.48
N PRO A 155 12.38 -25.68 -3.18
CA PRO A 155 12.13 -24.27 -3.41
C PRO A 155 13.26 -23.44 -2.77
N GLY A 156 13.74 -22.42 -3.47
CA GLY A 156 14.66 -21.44 -2.88
C GLY A 156 13.98 -20.70 -1.70
N ALA A 157 14.68 -19.81 -1.01
CA ALA A 157 14.15 -19.01 0.12
C ALA A 157 12.99 -18.05 -0.25
N ALA A 158 12.32 -18.25 -1.39
CA ALA A 158 11.08 -17.59 -1.75
C ALA A 158 9.94 -18.27 -0.98
N ASP A 159 9.35 -17.54 -0.03
CA ASP A 159 8.33 -18.04 0.91
C ASP A 159 7.06 -18.60 0.23
N ASN A 160 6.90 -18.50 -1.09
CA ASN A 160 5.65 -18.59 -1.85
C ASN A 160 5.43 -19.91 -2.62
N ILE A 161 6.28 -20.92 -2.42
CA ILE A 161 6.09 -22.28 -2.92
C ILE A 161 6.23 -23.25 -1.75
N ALA A 162 5.26 -24.17 -1.62
CA ALA A 162 5.21 -25.15 -0.55
C ALA A 162 5.24 -26.58 -1.09
N GLY A 163 6.11 -27.40 -0.53
CA GLY A 163 6.23 -28.82 -0.88
C GLY A 163 7.67 -29.33 -0.93
N PRO A 164 7.86 -30.58 -1.40
CA PRO A 164 6.84 -31.45 -1.98
C PRO A 164 5.77 -31.88 -0.97
N VAL A 165 4.50 -31.86 -1.39
CA VAL A 165 3.36 -32.30 -0.59
C VAL A 165 3.44 -33.82 -0.43
N SER A 166 3.86 -34.27 0.74
CA SER A 166 4.24 -35.66 1.03
C SER A 166 3.11 -36.66 0.74
N CYS A 167 1.85 -36.29 1.00
CA CYS A 167 0.70 -37.15 0.78
C CYS A 167 0.31 -37.30 -0.70
N LEU A 168 0.74 -36.39 -1.57
CA LEU A 168 0.46 -36.45 -3.02
C LEU A 168 1.65 -36.96 -3.82
N SER A 169 2.86 -36.67 -3.32
CA SER A 169 4.11 -36.93 -4.00
C SER A 169 4.53 -38.40 -3.90
N ASN A 170 5.22 -38.88 -4.93
CA ASN A 170 5.84 -40.20 -4.97
C ASN A 170 7.23 -40.11 -5.62
N THR A 171 7.87 -41.25 -5.90
CA THR A 171 9.23 -41.30 -6.45
C THR A 171 9.39 -40.76 -7.88
N THR A 172 8.29 -40.45 -8.56
CA THR A 172 8.28 -40.04 -9.98
C THR A 172 7.47 -38.77 -10.25
N HIS A 173 6.64 -38.35 -9.30
CA HIS A 173 5.74 -37.21 -9.41
C HIS A 173 5.77 -36.44 -8.09
N PHE A 174 6.22 -35.19 -8.13
CA PHE A 174 6.37 -34.32 -6.96
C PHE A 174 5.37 -33.18 -7.05
N PHE A 175 4.52 -33.04 -6.03
CA PHE A 175 3.45 -32.06 -6.02
C PHE A 175 3.79 -30.87 -5.14
N TYR A 176 3.49 -29.67 -5.61
CA TYR A 176 3.77 -28.41 -4.93
C TYR A 176 2.53 -27.52 -4.95
N LEU A 177 2.28 -26.82 -3.85
CA LEU A 177 1.34 -25.70 -3.81
C LEU A 177 2.13 -24.42 -4.12
N VAL A 178 1.62 -23.62 -5.03
CA VAL A 178 2.27 -22.38 -5.47
C VAL A 178 1.31 -21.23 -5.18
N ASP A 179 1.79 -20.13 -4.59
CA ASP A 179 0.95 -18.94 -4.40
C ASP A 179 0.47 -18.41 -5.77
N GLY A 180 -0.83 -18.15 -5.90
CA GLY A 180 -1.46 -17.75 -7.16
C GLY A 180 -0.99 -16.39 -7.70
N TYR A 181 -0.23 -15.64 -6.91
CA TYR A 181 0.44 -14.40 -7.33
C TYR A 181 1.86 -14.64 -7.88
N GLU A 182 2.41 -15.85 -7.81
CA GLU A 182 3.76 -16.16 -8.28
C GLU A 182 3.84 -16.43 -9.78
N ASP A 183 4.98 -16.06 -10.36
CA ASP A 183 5.27 -16.29 -11.76
C ASP A 183 5.74 -17.74 -11.99
N MET A 184 5.10 -18.41 -12.94
CA MET A 184 5.39 -19.80 -13.31
C MET A 184 6.82 -20.01 -13.84
N SER A 185 7.51 -18.93 -14.24
CA SER A 185 8.93 -18.96 -14.62
C SER A 185 9.88 -19.35 -13.48
N LEU A 186 9.43 -19.34 -12.22
CA LEU A 186 10.19 -19.81 -11.07
C LEU A 186 10.22 -21.34 -10.93
N LEU A 187 9.35 -22.05 -11.65
CA LEU A 187 9.24 -23.50 -11.58
C LEU A 187 10.13 -24.17 -12.65
N PRO A 188 10.67 -25.37 -12.37
CA PRO A 188 11.30 -26.19 -13.39
C PRO A 188 10.43 -26.39 -14.65
N LEU A 189 11.08 -26.48 -15.82
CA LEU A 189 10.39 -26.56 -17.12
C LEU A 189 9.50 -27.80 -17.30
N ASP A 190 9.71 -28.85 -16.52
CA ASP A 190 8.92 -30.08 -16.53
C ASP A 190 7.66 -30.00 -15.64
N CYS A 191 7.52 -28.94 -14.84
CA CYS A 191 6.38 -28.74 -13.97
C CYS A 191 5.11 -28.35 -14.74
N LYS A 192 3.97 -28.91 -14.33
CA LYS A 192 2.66 -28.63 -14.93
C LYS A 192 1.59 -28.43 -13.86
N VAL A 193 0.68 -27.49 -14.08
CA VAL A 193 -0.50 -27.32 -13.24
C VAL A 193 -1.41 -28.53 -13.41
N ILE A 194 -1.86 -29.07 -12.29
CA ILE A 194 -2.81 -30.17 -12.27
C ILE A 194 -4.18 -29.63 -11.88
N PRO A 195 -5.20 -29.76 -12.74
CA PRO A 195 -6.53 -29.29 -12.42
C PRO A 195 -7.16 -30.10 -11.29
N ILE A 196 -7.82 -29.40 -10.37
CA ILE A 196 -8.66 -29.95 -9.31
C ILE A 196 -10.11 -29.63 -9.66
N SER A 197 -11.04 -30.54 -9.38
CA SER A 197 -12.46 -30.45 -9.79
C SER A 197 -13.16 -29.14 -9.39
N ASP A 198 -12.75 -28.52 -8.29
CA ASP A 198 -13.41 -27.36 -7.69
C ASP A 198 -12.52 -26.11 -7.65
N GLY A 199 -11.47 -26.07 -8.46
CA GLY A 199 -10.52 -24.95 -8.54
C GLY A 199 -9.29 -25.10 -7.65
N PRO A 200 -8.45 -24.04 -7.54
CA PRO A 200 -7.25 -24.05 -6.71
C PRO A 200 -7.59 -24.13 -5.21
N VAL A 201 -6.64 -24.56 -4.39
CA VAL A 201 -6.82 -24.57 -2.93
C VAL A 201 -6.86 -23.12 -2.44
N TYR A 202 -7.76 -22.76 -1.53
CA TYR A 202 -7.86 -21.39 -1.02
C TYR A 202 -7.22 -21.29 0.37
N MET A 203 -6.33 -20.32 0.57
CA MET A 203 -5.52 -20.23 1.79
C MET A 203 -6.22 -19.37 2.84
N PHE A 204 -6.47 -19.93 4.03
CA PHE A 204 -7.03 -19.21 5.18
C PHE A 204 -6.02 -18.20 5.77
N PHE A 205 -6.51 -17.11 6.36
CA PHE A 205 -5.65 -16.25 7.17
C PHE A 205 -5.29 -16.94 8.49
N ASP A 206 -3.99 -17.13 8.75
CA ASP A 206 -3.51 -17.79 9.99
C ASP A 206 -3.16 -16.82 11.15
N ASN A 207 -3.33 -15.50 10.96
CA ASN A 207 -2.98 -14.45 11.92
C ASN A 207 -3.97 -13.29 11.78
N PRO A 208 -4.11 -12.44 12.82
CA PRO A 208 -4.95 -11.25 12.73
C PRO A 208 -4.40 -10.30 11.66
N VAL A 209 -5.27 -9.83 10.76
CA VAL A 209 -4.92 -8.79 9.77
C VAL A 209 -4.74 -7.46 10.49
N PRO A 210 -3.52 -6.88 10.58
CA PRO A 210 -3.30 -5.58 11.20
C PRO A 210 -3.57 -4.48 10.15
N ASP A 211 -4.66 -3.75 10.35
CA ASP A 211 -4.84 -2.40 9.82
C ASP A 211 -4.83 -2.24 8.29
N GLY A 212 -5.42 -3.18 7.54
CA GLY A 212 -5.62 -3.06 6.08
C GLY A 212 -4.34 -2.95 5.24
N THR A 213 -3.17 -3.02 5.89
CA THR A 213 -1.87 -3.20 5.27
C THR A 213 -1.58 -4.69 5.35
N TYR A 214 -1.42 -5.34 4.21
CA TYR A 214 -0.99 -6.73 4.14
C TYR A 214 0.43 -6.83 4.71
N SER A 215 0.56 -6.84 6.04
CA SER A 215 1.80 -7.21 6.72
C SER A 215 1.96 -8.70 6.53
N ARG A 216 2.64 -9.07 5.45
CA ARG A 216 3.05 -10.43 5.08
C ARG A 216 4.08 -10.92 6.10
N SER A 217 3.64 -11.14 7.33
CA SER A 217 4.43 -11.79 8.40
C SER A 217 4.27 -13.32 8.38
N GLN A 218 3.49 -13.86 7.44
CA GLN A 218 3.26 -15.29 7.26
C GLN A 218 4.08 -15.81 6.08
N SER A 219 4.81 -16.90 6.29
CA SER A 219 5.36 -17.66 5.17
C SER A 219 4.24 -18.51 4.58
N PHE A 220 4.04 -18.42 3.26
CA PHE A 220 3.04 -19.21 2.56
C PHE A 220 3.30 -20.71 2.74
N ASN A 221 4.57 -21.11 2.81
CA ASN A 221 4.96 -22.49 3.10
C ASN A 221 4.36 -23.02 4.42
N GLN A 222 4.46 -22.25 5.51
CA GLN A 222 3.89 -22.65 6.79
C GLN A 222 2.35 -22.73 6.73
N SER A 223 1.70 -21.78 6.05
CA SER A 223 0.24 -21.81 5.85
C SER A 223 -0.20 -23.03 5.03
N ALA A 224 0.58 -23.43 4.02
CA ALA A 224 0.32 -24.61 3.21
C ALA A 224 0.51 -25.92 3.98
N GLU A 225 1.57 -26.03 4.79
CA GLU A 225 1.74 -27.18 5.70
C GLU A 225 0.60 -27.27 6.70
N ASN A 226 0.23 -26.12 7.28
CA ASN A 226 -0.90 -26.03 8.17
C ASN A 226 -2.15 -26.52 7.42
N ILE A 227 -2.55 -25.95 6.28
CA ILE A 227 -3.84 -26.22 5.61
C ILE A 227 -4.09 -27.70 5.30
N LEU A 228 -3.01 -28.46 5.10
CA LEU A 228 -3.06 -29.90 4.85
C LEU A 228 -3.03 -30.77 6.11
N SER A 229 -2.72 -30.18 7.28
CA SER A 229 -2.71 -30.88 8.57
C SER A 229 -4.12 -31.19 9.10
N ILE A 230 -4.26 -32.32 9.81
CA ILE A 230 -5.51 -32.69 10.49
C ILE A 230 -5.71 -31.98 11.85
N ALA A 231 -4.72 -31.21 12.30
CA ALA A 231 -4.77 -30.55 13.61
C ALA A 231 -5.82 -29.42 13.69
N GLU A 232 -6.37 -29.20 14.89
CA GLU A 232 -7.13 -27.98 15.21
C GLU A 232 -6.24 -26.76 14.98
N ARG A 233 -6.80 -25.73 14.36
CA ARG A 233 -6.12 -24.45 14.11
C ARG A 233 -7.05 -23.28 14.37
N THR A 234 -6.44 -22.09 14.48
CA THR A 234 -7.20 -20.84 14.49
C THR A 234 -7.04 -20.15 13.14
N VAL A 235 -8.16 -19.85 12.49
CA VAL A 235 -8.21 -19.03 11.27
C VAL A 235 -8.83 -17.68 11.56
N TYR A 236 -8.54 -16.70 10.71
CA TYR A 236 -8.99 -15.32 10.87
C TYR A 236 -9.80 -14.86 9.65
N TRP A 237 -10.62 -13.83 9.84
CA TRP A 237 -11.33 -13.16 8.75
C TRP A 237 -11.18 -11.64 8.84
N ASP A 238 -11.29 -10.97 7.70
CA ASP A 238 -11.19 -9.52 7.62
C ASP A 238 -12.56 -8.84 7.67
N ASP A 239 -12.93 -8.38 8.87
CA ASP A 239 -14.11 -7.53 9.10
C ASP A 239 -13.77 -6.41 10.10
N ILE A 240 -13.10 -5.36 9.62
CA ILE A 240 -12.72 -4.20 10.44
C ILE A 240 -13.95 -3.56 11.12
N PRO A 241 -15.07 -3.27 10.41
CA PRO A 241 -16.23 -2.63 11.01
C PRO A 241 -16.84 -3.44 12.17
N CYS A 242 -17.04 -4.75 12.00
CA CYS A 242 -17.59 -5.57 13.08
C CYS A 242 -16.60 -5.76 14.22
N ARG A 243 -15.31 -5.99 13.94
CA ARG A 243 -14.29 -6.17 14.98
C ARG A 243 -14.21 -4.98 15.94
N LEU A 244 -14.27 -3.75 15.41
CA LEU A 244 -14.32 -2.53 16.22
C LEU A 244 -15.61 -2.43 17.05
N CYS A 245 -16.71 -2.94 16.52
CA CYS A 245 -18.02 -2.96 17.16
C CYS A 245 -18.03 -3.79 18.46
N GLU A 246 -17.36 -4.94 18.43
CA GLU A 246 -17.36 -5.94 19.52
C GLU A 246 -16.67 -5.48 20.81
N VAL A 247 -15.99 -4.32 20.78
CA VAL A 247 -15.38 -3.69 21.96
C VAL A 247 -16.44 -3.14 22.92
N GLY A 248 -17.57 -2.63 22.40
CA GLY A 248 -18.61 -1.94 23.19
C GLY A 248 -20.05 -2.37 22.87
N GLY A 249 -20.25 -3.23 21.88
CA GLY A 249 -21.55 -3.68 21.43
C GLY A 249 -21.49 -5.05 20.77
N ARG A 250 -22.45 -5.30 19.87
CA ARG A 250 -22.54 -6.47 19.00
C ARG A 250 -22.77 -6.01 17.57
N CYS A 251 -22.06 -6.61 16.61
CA CYS A 251 -22.31 -6.37 15.20
C CYS A 251 -23.60 -7.08 14.73
N ALA A 252 -24.36 -6.44 13.85
CA ALA A 252 -25.54 -7.00 13.19
C ALA A 252 -25.66 -6.46 11.76
N PHE A 253 -26.42 -7.13 10.89
CA PHE A 253 -26.72 -6.66 9.55
C PHE A 253 -28.09 -5.99 9.50
N SER A 254 -28.18 -4.81 8.88
CA SER A 254 -29.46 -4.15 8.62
C SER A 254 -29.87 -4.40 7.17
N PHE A 255 -30.93 -5.18 6.97
CA PHE A 255 -31.49 -5.43 5.64
C PHE A 255 -31.94 -4.12 4.96
N GLU A 256 -32.64 -3.25 5.68
CA GLU A 256 -33.14 -1.97 5.16
C GLU A 256 -32.01 -1.06 4.64
N ARG A 257 -30.83 -1.12 5.28
CA ARG A 257 -29.67 -0.28 4.96
C ARG A 257 -28.64 -0.99 4.09
N ASN A 258 -28.82 -2.30 3.89
CA ASN A 258 -27.88 -3.19 3.22
C ASN A 258 -26.43 -3.03 3.73
N ASN A 259 -26.24 -2.92 5.06
CA ASN A 259 -24.93 -2.69 5.66
C ASN A 259 -24.86 -3.18 7.12
N ALA A 260 -23.63 -3.37 7.63
CA ALA A 260 -23.35 -3.72 9.02
C ALA A 260 -23.63 -2.54 9.97
N ILE A 261 -24.15 -2.82 11.16
CA ILE A 261 -24.46 -1.86 12.21
C ILE A 261 -23.99 -2.33 13.58
N CYS A 262 -23.86 -1.38 14.52
CA CYS A 262 -23.44 -1.63 15.90
C CYS A 262 -24.55 -1.49 16.92
N ILE A 263 -24.81 -2.55 17.66
CA ILE A 263 -25.82 -2.58 18.72
C ILE A 263 -25.10 -2.52 20.08
N PRO A 264 -25.24 -1.43 20.86
CA PRO A 264 -24.61 -1.32 22.17
C PRO A 264 -25.18 -2.35 23.15
N ASN A 265 -24.34 -2.94 24.00
CA ASN A 265 -24.79 -3.92 25.00
C ASN A 265 -25.68 -3.24 26.05
N SER A 266 -26.90 -3.73 26.24
CA SER A 266 -27.89 -3.20 27.20
C SER A 266 -27.58 -3.47 28.68
N HIS A 267 -26.41 -4.05 29.01
CA HIS A 267 -25.96 -4.25 30.38
C HIS A 267 -25.20 -3.04 30.92
N GLY A 268 -25.94 -1.94 31.12
CA GLY A 268 -25.51 -0.79 31.88
C GLY A 268 -26.64 -0.34 32.79
N SER A 269 -26.69 -0.93 33.99
CA SER A 269 -27.50 -0.58 35.17
C SER A 269 -28.64 0.44 35.00
N HIS A 270 -29.87 0.00 35.28
CA HIS A 270 -30.95 0.90 35.72
C HIS A 270 -30.55 1.58 37.04
N ILE A 271 -29.69 2.59 36.99
CA ILE A 271 -29.48 3.50 38.11
C ILE A 271 -30.66 4.45 38.11
N LYS A 272 -31.66 4.18 38.97
CA LYS A 272 -32.54 5.23 39.46
C LYS A 272 -31.68 6.21 40.23
N VAL A 273 -31.22 7.27 39.58
CA VAL A 273 -30.55 8.39 40.26
C VAL A 273 -31.63 9.18 40.98
N ILE A 274 -31.81 8.88 42.26
CA ILE A 274 -32.47 9.80 43.19
C ILE A 274 -31.46 10.92 43.47
N ALA A 275 -31.76 12.09 42.90
CA ALA A 275 -31.37 13.44 43.28
C ALA A 275 -30.06 13.63 44.08
N ALA A 276 -28.98 13.89 43.34
CA ALA A 276 -27.90 14.81 43.75
C ALA A 276 -27.14 15.32 42.51
N THR A 277 -27.84 15.84 41.48
CA THR A 277 -27.31 16.01 40.11
C THR A 277 -27.28 17.45 39.59
N SER A 278 -26.76 18.43 40.32
CA SER A 278 -26.50 19.75 39.70
C SER A 278 -25.02 20.02 39.43
N SER A 279 -24.09 19.57 40.29
CA SER A 279 -22.68 19.95 40.17
C SER A 279 -21.85 19.02 39.28
N VAL A 280 -21.95 17.71 39.46
CA VAL A 280 -21.07 16.75 38.75
C VAL A 280 -21.48 16.57 37.28
N ALA A 281 -22.78 16.52 36.99
CA ALA A 281 -23.28 16.39 35.63
C ALA A 281 -22.92 17.61 34.75
N ALA A 282 -22.96 18.82 35.32
CA ALA A 282 -22.53 20.03 34.64
C ALA A 282 -21.03 20.00 34.34
N PHE A 283 -20.21 19.50 35.26
CA PHE A 283 -18.77 19.40 35.07
C PHE A 283 -18.40 18.39 33.96
N VAL A 284 -19.07 17.23 33.93
CA VAL A 284 -18.89 16.21 32.87
C VAL A 284 -19.34 16.74 31.51
N ALA A 285 -20.47 17.45 31.44
CA ALA A 285 -20.93 18.07 30.21
C ALA A 285 -19.94 19.12 29.68
N VAL A 286 -19.36 19.96 30.55
CA VAL A 286 -18.33 20.93 30.17
C VAL A 286 -17.08 20.22 29.66
N LEU A 287 -16.61 19.16 30.31
CA LEU A 287 -15.44 18.40 29.84
C LEU A 287 -15.67 17.75 28.46
N LEU A 288 -16.86 17.18 28.22
CA LEU A 288 -17.21 16.58 26.93
C LEU A 288 -17.31 17.63 25.82
N THR A 289 -17.87 18.81 26.10
CA THR A 289 -17.91 19.90 25.11
C THR A 289 -16.50 20.40 24.77
N VAL A 290 -15.63 20.59 25.77
CA VAL A 290 -14.23 21.00 25.56
C VAL A 290 -13.47 19.94 24.75
N ALA A 291 -13.62 18.66 25.08
CA ALA A 291 -12.99 17.56 24.33
C ALA A 291 -13.48 17.50 22.88
N THR A 292 -14.78 17.73 22.65
CA THR A 292 -15.35 17.74 21.31
C THR A 292 -14.87 18.93 20.49
N VAL A 293 -14.78 20.12 21.09
CA VAL A 293 -14.24 21.32 20.44
C VAL A 293 -12.75 21.13 20.11
N LEU A 294 -11.97 20.55 21.03
CA LEU A 294 -10.56 20.23 20.80
C LEU A 294 -10.42 19.25 19.63
N TYR A 295 -11.17 18.15 19.64
CA TYR A 295 -11.17 17.15 18.56
C TYR A 295 -11.55 17.76 17.21
N LEU A 296 -12.61 18.57 17.16
CA LEU A 296 -13.04 19.25 15.94
C LEU A 296 -12.00 20.27 15.46
N SER A 297 -11.33 20.98 16.38
CA SER A 297 -10.27 21.95 16.05
C SER A 297 -9.01 21.26 15.49
N LEU A 298 -8.66 20.08 16.03
CA LEU A 298 -7.55 19.26 15.55
C LEU A 298 -7.88 18.63 14.20
N LYS A 299 -9.11 18.12 14.02
CA LYS A 299 -9.59 17.56 12.75
C LYS A 299 -9.66 18.61 11.65
N THR A 300 -10.11 19.82 11.95
CA THR A 300 -10.13 20.93 10.98
C THR A 300 -8.71 21.40 10.62
N ARG A 301 -7.78 21.44 11.58
CA ARG A 301 -6.35 21.68 11.28
C ARG A 301 -5.75 20.58 10.39
N TYR A 302 -5.97 19.31 10.72
CA TYR A 302 -5.49 18.17 9.94
C TYR A 302 -6.06 18.16 8.51
N ASN A 303 -7.37 18.34 8.37
CA ASN A 303 -8.02 18.43 7.05
C ASN A 303 -7.55 19.65 6.25
N GLY A 304 -7.28 20.78 6.92
CA GLY A 304 -6.69 21.96 6.29
C GLY A 304 -5.30 21.70 5.74
N GLU A 305 -4.46 20.96 6.46
CA GLU A 305 -3.12 20.58 6.00
C GLU A 305 -3.17 19.65 4.78
N ILE A 306 -4.06 18.65 4.78
CA ILE A 306 -4.26 17.76 3.62
C ILE A 306 -4.79 18.53 2.42
N HIS A 307 -5.79 19.40 2.60
CA HIS A 307 -6.32 20.23 1.52
C HIS A 307 -5.24 21.14 0.94
N LEU A 308 -4.39 21.73 1.79
CA LEU A 308 -3.29 22.58 1.37
C LEU A 308 -2.21 21.79 0.62
N LYS A 309 -1.89 20.56 1.04
CA LYS A 309 -1.01 19.64 0.30
C LYS A 309 -1.58 19.28 -1.08
N VAL A 310 -2.88 18.97 -1.16
CA VAL A 310 -3.56 18.66 -2.42
C VAL A 310 -3.64 19.87 -3.33
N GLU A 311 -3.97 21.05 -2.82
CA GLU A 311 -4.03 22.29 -3.59
C GLU A 311 -2.64 22.72 -4.06
N MET A 312 -1.61 22.57 -3.22
CA MET A 312 -0.20 22.76 -3.61
C MET A 312 0.19 21.78 -4.71
N PHE A 313 -0.20 20.51 -4.60
CA PHE A 313 0.04 19.50 -5.64
C PHE A 313 -0.63 19.92 -6.96
N LEU A 314 -1.93 20.19 -6.96
CA LEU A 314 -2.66 20.59 -8.18
C LEU A 314 -2.08 21.87 -8.80
N LYS A 315 -1.70 22.86 -7.99
CA LYS A 315 -1.05 24.10 -8.48
C LYS A 315 0.35 23.87 -9.02
N THR A 316 1.12 22.95 -8.44
CA THR A 316 2.49 22.64 -8.86
C THR A 316 2.53 21.82 -10.16
N TYR A 317 1.56 20.93 -10.35
CA TYR A 317 1.49 19.97 -11.48
C TYR A 317 0.55 20.39 -12.62
N GLY A 318 -0.18 21.51 -12.52
CA GLY A 318 -1.12 21.96 -13.56
C GLY A 318 -0.50 22.45 -14.88
N THR A 319 0.82 22.70 -14.94
CA THR A 319 1.52 23.16 -16.15
C THR A 319 2.45 22.08 -16.71
N LEU A 320 2.26 21.66 -17.96
CA LEU A 320 3.07 20.59 -18.58
C LEU A 320 4.49 21.03 -18.99
N LYS A 321 4.81 22.33 -18.96
CA LYS A 321 6.11 22.86 -19.38
C LYS A 321 6.65 23.89 -18.37
N PRO A 322 7.97 23.95 -18.14
CA PRO A 322 8.60 24.97 -17.31
C PRO A 322 8.28 26.38 -17.82
N THR A 323 7.96 27.28 -16.89
CA THR A 323 7.67 28.69 -17.22
C THR A 323 8.97 29.47 -17.42
N ARG A 324 9.06 30.27 -18.48
CA ARG A 324 10.18 31.19 -18.67
C ARG A 324 9.94 32.46 -17.87
N TYR A 325 10.87 32.81 -17.00
CA TYR A 325 10.88 34.03 -16.20
C TYR A 325 11.98 34.99 -16.65
N THR A 326 11.74 36.28 -16.44
CA THR A 326 12.76 37.32 -16.54
C THR A 326 13.69 37.29 -15.32
N PHE A 327 14.89 37.84 -15.42
CA PHE A 327 15.81 37.88 -14.27
C PHE A 327 15.23 38.74 -13.12
N SER A 328 14.47 39.78 -13.43
CA SER A 328 13.77 40.61 -12.44
C SER A 328 12.76 39.79 -11.63
N GLU A 329 12.01 38.91 -12.29
CA GLU A 329 11.08 37.98 -11.63
C GLU A 329 11.82 36.94 -10.82
N VAL A 330 12.89 36.32 -11.35
CA VAL A 330 13.72 35.37 -10.60
C VAL A 330 14.29 36.02 -9.34
N LYS A 331 14.75 37.27 -9.42
CA LYS A 331 15.23 38.02 -8.24
C LYS A 331 14.12 38.22 -7.20
N LYS A 332 12.85 38.38 -7.61
CA LYS A 332 11.72 38.44 -6.68
C LYS A 332 11.42 37.06 -6.09
N ILE A 333 11.35 36.02 -6.91
CA ILE A 333 11.10 34.62 -6.51
C ILE A 333 12.14 34.16 -5.49
N ALA A 334 13.43 34.40 -5.76
CA ALA A 334 14.54 34.08 -4.87
C ALA A 334 14.65 35.02 -3.66
N ARG A 335 13.66 35.89 -3.41
CA ARG A 335 13.65 36.88 -2.31
C ARG A 335 14.95 37.69 -2.25
N ARG A 336 15.41 38.15 -3.41
CA ARG A 336 16.69 38.85 -3.63
C ARG A 336 17.93 38.04 -3.22
N PHE A 337 17.87 36.72 -3.37
CA PHE A 337 18.96 35.77 -3.08
C PHE A 337 19.40 35.79 -1.61
N LYS A 338 18.46 36.03 -0.69
CA LYS A 338 18.75 36.22 0.74
C LYS A 338 19.14 34.93 1.46
N GLU A 339 18.50 33.82 1.12
CA GLU A 339 18.66 32.53 1.80
C GLU A 339 19.31 31.53 0.84
N LYS A 340 20.62 31.33 1.02
CA LYS A 340 21.40 30.35 0.26
C LYS A 340 21.26 28.99 0.94
N VAL A 341 20.84 27.99 0.19
CA VAL A 341 20.60 26.62 0.68
C VAL A 341 21.63 25.62 0.19
N GLY A 342 22.40 25.96 -0.85
CA GLY A 342 23.46 25.09 -1.35
C GLY A 342 24.43 25.81 -2.28
N GLN A 343 25.60 25.22 -2.46
CA GLN A 343 26.59 25.63 -3.45
C GLN A 343 27.31 24.38 -3.97
N GLY A 344 27.43 24.27 -5.28
CA GLY A 344 28.15 23.18 -5.95
C GLY A 344 28.92 23.67 -7.16
N GLY A 345 29.52 22.74 -7.90
CA GLY A 345 30.32 23.04 -9.10
C GLY A 345 29.53 23.74 -10.22
N PHE A 346 28.20 23.65 -10.20
CA PHE A 346 27.31 24.27 -11.18
C PHE A 346 26.71 25.61 -10.72
N GLY A 347 27.05 26.09 -9.52
CA GLY A 347 26.61 27.38 -9.00
C GLY A 347 25.92 27.33 -7.63
N SER A 348 25.19 28.39 -7.30
CA SER A 348 24.56 28.59 -5.98
C SER A 348 23.06 28.34 -6.04
N VAL A 349 22.50 27.71 -5.00
CA VAL A 349 21.06 27.45 -4.87
C VAL A 349 20.48 28.29 -3.73
N TYR A 350 19.36 28.95 -4.01
CA TYR A 350 18.67 29.83 -3.07
C TYR A 350 17.24 29.38 -2.83
N LYS A 351 16.74 29.53 -1.62
CA LYS A 351 15.32 29.32 -1.32
C LYS A 351 14.49 30.50 -1.85
N GLY A 352 13.33 30.19 -2.39
CA GLY A 352 12.41 31.17 -2.93
C GLY A 352 10.96 30.74 -2.82
N GLU A 353 10.08 31.57 -3.38
CA GLU A 353 8.65 31.33 -3.44
C GLU A 353 8.09 31.91 -4.74
N LEU A 354 7.27 31.12 -5.44
CA LEU A 354 6.55 31.58 -6.63
C LEU A 354 5.40 32.53 -6.23
N PRO A 355 4.87 33.36 -7.17
CA PRO A 355 3.77 34.29 -6.86
C PRO A 355 2.49 33.63 -6.32
N ASN A 356 2.31 32.34 -6.58
CA ASN A 356 1.19 31.54 -6.09
C ASN A 356 1.42 30.88 -4.71
N GLY A 357 2.53 31.18 -4.05
CA GLY A 357 2.87 30.67 -2.72
C GLY A 357 3.67 29.36 -2.70
N VAL A 358 3.98 28.78 -3.86
CA VAL A 358 4.71 27.50 -3.93
C VAL A 358 6.19 27.72 -3.57
N PRO A 359 6.75 27.00 -2.57
CA PRO A 359 8.16 27.11 -2.22
C PRO A 359 9.04 26.49 -3.30
N VAL A 360 10.15 27.16 -3.63
CA VAL A 360 11.05 26.75 -4.73
C VAL A 360 12.52 26.85 -4.35
N ALA A 361 13.34 26.07 -5.06
CA ALA A 361 14.79 26.20 -5.07
C ALA A 361 15.24 26.86 -6.38
N VAL A 362 15.92 28.01 -6.28
CA VAL A 362 16.44 28.78 -7.40
C VAL A 362 17.94 28.52 -7.54
N LYS A 363 18.32 27.67 -8.50
CA LYS A 363 19.72 27.39 -8.86
C LYS A 363 20.20 28.45 -9.83
N MET A 364 21.09 29.32 -9.37
CA MET A 364 21.83 30.27 -10.17
C MET A 364 23.05 29.58 -10.76
N LEU A 365 23.12 29.51 -12.09
CA LEU A 365 24.28 28.96 -12.77
C LEU A 365 25.33 30.07 -12.87
N GLU A 366 26.38 29.98 -12.06
CA GLU A 366 27.47 30.94 -11.99
C GLU A 366 28.59 30.53 -12.97
N ASN A 367 29.17 31.51 -13.69
CA ASN A 367 30.38 31.34 -14.52
C ASN A 367 30.45 30.05 -15.34
N SER A 368 29.46 29.76 -16.20
CA SER A 368 29.65 28.73 -17.22
C SER A 368 30.74 29.23 -18.19
N THR A 369 31.95 28.73 -18.06
CA THR A 369 33.08 28.97 -18.98
C THR A 369 32.82 28.43 -20.40
N GLY A 370 31.68 27.77 -20.63
CA GLY A 370 31.20 27.33 -21.95
C GLY A 370 29.92 28.06 -22.41
N GLU A 371 29.40 27.67 -23.58
CA GLU A 371 28.21 28.23 -24.25
C GLU A 371 26.87 28.02 -23.48
N GLY A 372 26.98 27.55 -22.24
CA GLY A 372 25.92 27.19 -21.31
C GLY A 372 25.16 25.93 -21.73
N GLU A 373 25.92 24.95 -22.19
CA GLU A 373 25.47 23.58 -22.44
C GLU A 373 24.81 22.96 -21.22
N VAL A 374 25.32 23.18 -20.01
CA VAL A 374 24.71 22.67 -18.76
C VAL A 374 23.27 23.15 -18.63
N PHE A 375 23.03 24.44 -18.85
CA PHE A 375 21.68 25.01 -18.82
C PHE A 375 20.78 24.41 -19.89
N ILE A 376 21.28 24.28 -21.13
CA ILE A 376 20.51 23.71 -22.25
C ILE A 376 20.18 22.24 -21.97
N ASN A 377 21.16 21.45 -21.50
CA ASN A 377 20.97 20.05 -21.15
C ASN A 377 19.91 19.91 -20.06
N GLU A 378 19.99 20.71 -18.99
CA GLU A 378 19.05 20.61 -17.89
C GLU A 378 17.64 20.98 -18.35
N VAL A 379 17.45 22.13 -19.01
CA VAL A 379 16.13 22.55 -19.52
C VAL A 379 15.57 21.57 -20.57
N ALA A 380 16.39 21.07 -21.48
CA ALA A 380 15.96 20.13 -22.53
C ALA A 380 15.61 18.76 -21.97
N THR A 381 16.33 18.30 -20.94
CA THR A 381 16.17 16.98 -20.35
C THR A 381 15.03 16.99 -19.33
N ILE A 382 15.19 17.71 -18.22
CA ILE A 382 14.24 17.67 -17.10
C ILE A 382 12.95 18.46 -17.38
N GLY A 383 12.99 19.41 -18.32
CA GLY A 383 11.85 20.27 -18.64
C GLY A 383 10.64 19.53 -19.24
N LEU A 384 10.79 18.27 -19.64
CA LEU A 384 9.70 17.42 -20.14
C LEU A 384 9.44 16.20 -19.25
N ILE A 385 10.16 16.07 -18.13
CA ILE A 385 10.11 14.91 -17.25
C ILE A 385 9.19 15.20 -16.07
N HIS A 386 8.21 14.32 -15.86
CA HIS A 386 7.34 14.35 -14.69
C HIS A 386 7.28 12.96 -14.08
N HIS A 387 7.90 12.80 -12.92
CA HIS A 387 7.89 11.54 -12.20
C HIS A 387 7.92 11.79 -10.68
N ALA A 388 7.33 10.90 -9.89
CA ALA A 388 7.28 11.04 -8.43
C ALA A 388 8.67 11.13 -7.81
N ASN A 389 9.62 10.36 -8.35
CA ASN A 389 11.01 10.25 -7.87
C ASN A 389 12.03 11.08 -8.66
N ILE A 390 11.59 12.13 -9.36
CA ILE A 390 12.48 13.08 -10.04
C ILE A 390 12.06 14.49 -9.64
N VAL A 391 13.03 15.37 -9.37
CA VAL A 391 12.75 16.76 -9.03
C VAL A 391 12.14 17.47 -10.24
N ARG A 392 11.06 18.20 -10.03
CA ARG A 392 10.35 18.94 -11.07
C ARG A 392 10.97 20.32 -11.31
N LEU A 393 11.30 20.61 -12.57
CA LEU A 393 11.64 21.96 -13.02
C LEU A 393 10.35 22.75 -13.29
N LEU A 394 10.12 23.79 -12.51
CA LEU A 394 8.93 24.65 -12.58
C LEU A 394 9.15 25.83 -13.53
N GLY A 395 10.39 26.27 -13.69
CA GLY A 395 10.72 27.33 -14.61
C GLY A 395 12.21 27.58 -14.78
N PHE A 396 12.53 28.51 -15.67
CA PHE A 396 13.91 28.89 -15.96
C PHE A 396 14.00 30.37 -16.34
N CYS A 397 15.21 30.93 -16.24
CA CYS A 397 15.56 32.23 -16.78
C CYS A 397 16.81 32.09 -17.66
N SER A 398 16.77 32.74 -18.83
CA SER A 398 17.91 32.88 -19.74
C SER A 398 17.90 34.29 -20.30
N GLU A 399 18.72 35.16 -19.69
CA GLU A 399 18.92 36.57 -20.07
C GLU A 399 20.42 36.88 -20.10
N GLY A 400 21.02 36.85 -21.29
CA GLY A 400 22.46 37.03 -21.48
C GLY A 400 23.27 35.98 -20.69
N MET A 401 24.16 36.44 -19.82
CA MET A 401 24.95 35.57 -18.93
C MET A 401 24.17 35.09 -17.69
N ARG A 402 22.96 35.60 -17.44
CA ARG A 402 22.17 35.27 -16.26
C ARG A 402 21.26 34.08 -16.57
N ARG A 403 21.66 32.91 -16.06
CA ARG A 403 20.91 31.66 -16.22
C ARG A 403 20.49 31.15 -14.85
N ALA A 404 19.21 30.81 -14.73
CA ALA A 404 18.65 30.29 -13.49
C ALA A 404 17.64 29.18 -13.77
N LEU A 405 17.56 28.22 -12.86
CA LEU A 405 16.60 27.13 -12.87
C LEU A 405 15.79 27.18 -11.58
N ILE A 406 14.48 27.00 -11.70
CA ILE A 406 13.53 27.10 -10.60
C ILE A 406 12.91 25.72 -10.41
N TYR A 407 13.27 25.05 -9.33
CA TYR A 407 12.82 23.71 -8.95
C TYR A 407 11.78 23.76 -7.84
N GLU A 408 10.98 22.70 -7.72
CA GLU A 408 10.26 22.45 -6.46
C GLU A 408 11.25 22.37 -5.29
N PHE A 409 10.88 22.95 -4.14
CA PHE A 409 11.75 22.96 -2.96
C PHE A 409 11.68 21.65 -2.19
N MET A 410 12.83 21.05 -1.92
CA MET A 410 12.97 19.81 -1.15
C MET A 410 13.35 20.15 0.30
N PRO A 411 12.43 20.01 1.28
CA PRO A 411 12.64 20.53 2.64
C PRO A 411 13.62 19.69 3.47
N ASN A 412 13.80 18.41 3.14
CA ASN A 412 14.71 17.52 3.85
C ASN A 412 16.09 17.41 3.18
N GLU A 413 16.43 18.35 2.28
CA GLU A 413 17.76 18.45 1.66
C GLU A 413 18.22 17.15 0.97
N SER A 414 19.54 16.92 0.83
CA SER A 414 20.12 15.76 0.15
C SER A 414 20.24 14.55 1.09
N LEU A 415 20.19 13.35 0.50
CA LEU A 415 20.42 12.09 1.21
C LEU A 415 21.83 12.02 1.83
N GLU A 416 22.82 12.65 1.19
CA GLU A 416 24.19 12.79 1.68
C GLU A 416 24.26 13.33 3.12
N LYS A 417 23.41 14.32 3.44
CA LYS A 417 23.34 14.93 4.77
C LYS A 417 23.05 13.89 5.84
N TYR A 418 22.29 12.86 5.52
CA TYR A 418 21.97 11.85 6.49
C TYR A 418 23.05 10.78 6.52
N ILE A 419 23.48 10.26 5.36
CA ILE A 419 24.45 9.15 5.29
C ILE A 419 25.79 9.51 5.96
N PHE A 420 26.26 10.74 5.81
CA PHE A 420 27.61 11.14 6.25
C PHE A 420 27.63 12.15 7.40
N SER A 421 26.49 12.43 8.06
CA SER A 421 26.49 13.32 9.22
C SER A 421 26.85 12.55 10.50
N ASP A 422 27.79 13.12 11.26
CA ASP A 422 28.20 12.63 12.60
C ASP A 422 27.11 12.80 13.67
N ASP A 423 25.97 13.43 13.35
CA ASP A 423 24.90 13.73 14.30
C ASP A 423 23.93 12.53 14.40
N SER A 424 24.35 11.52 15.17
CA SER A 424 23.71 10.21 15.33
C SER A 424 22.20 10.27 15.66
N ASN A 425 21.73 11.36 16.28
CA ASN A 425 20.32 11.55 16.62
C ASN A 425 19.40 11.74 15.39
N ASN A 426 19.90 12.33 14.30
CA ASN A 426 19.09 12.55 13.07
C ASN A 426 18.98 11.27 12.23
N PHE A 427 20.03 10.44 12.22
CA PHE A 427 20.05 9.19 11.46
C PHE A 427 19.10 8.15 12.07
N GLN A 428 19.10 8.04 13.40
CA GLN A 428 18.44 6.96 14.13
C GLN A 428 16.92 7.09 14.21
N HIS A 429 16.37 8.30 14.06
CA HIS A 429 14.93 8.55 14.10
C HIS A 429 14.24 8.62 12.73
N HIS A 430 14.96 8.93 11.65
CA HIS A 430 14.34 9.21 10.34
C HIS A 430 14.67 8.19 9.24
N LEU A 431 15.76 7.42 9.38
CA LEU A 431 16.20 6.46 8.36
C LEU A 431 16.38 5.06 8.95
N VAL A 432 15.28 4.53 9.49
CA VAL A 432 15.13 3.11 9.84
C VAL A 432 15.38 2.27 8.57
N PRO A 433 15.92 1.02 8.66
CA PRO A 433 16.25 0.22 7.49
C PRO A 433 15.15 0.14 6.41
N ASP A 434 13.89 0.02 6.83
CA ASP A 434 12.73 0.01 5.91
C ASP A 434 12.65 1.29 5.08
N LYS A 435 12.94 2.45 5.70
CA LYS A 435 12.92 3.73 5.00
C LYS A 435 14.09 3.89 4.03
N LEU A 436 15.25 3.32 4.35
CA LEU A 436 16.38 3.27 3.42
C LEU A 436 16.05 2.39 2.21
N LEU A 437 15.35 1.27 2.43
CA LEU A 437 14.85 0.42 1.34
C LEU A 437 13.83 1.16 0.47
N ASP A 438 12.88 1.88 1.07
CA ASP A 438 11.93 2.73 0.34
C ASP A 438 12.63 3.80 -0.50
N ILE A 439 13.69 4.40 0.05
CA ILE A 439 14.52 5.39 -0.66
C ILE A 439 15.24 4.72 -1.83
N ALA A 440 15.91 3.58 -1.62
CA ALA A 440 16.58 2.86 -2.70
C ALA A 440 15.59 2.46 -3.81
N LEU A 441 14.41 1.96 -3.44
CA LEU A 441 13.35 1.60 -4.38
C LEU A 441 12.82 2.82 -5.15
N GLY A 442 12.61 3.96 -4.47
CA GLY A 442 12.18 5.19 -5.12
C GLY A 442 13.21 5.73 -6.12
N ILE A 443 14.50 5.68 -5.77
CA ILE A 443 15.58 6.05 -6.70
C ILE A 443 15.57 5.11 -7.92
N ALA A 444 15.46 3.80 -7.70
CA ALA A 444 15.42 2.80 -8.77
C ALA A 444 14.23 3.04 -9.72
N LYS A 445 13.04 3.36 -9.20
CA LYS A 445 11.86 3.75 -10.00
C LYS A 445 12.12 5.01 -10.83
N GLY A 446 12.76 6.01 -10.24
CA GLY A 446 13.18 7.22 -10.96
C GLY A 446 14.14 6.91 -12.11
N MET A 447 15.13 6.05 -11.89
CA MET A 447 16.08 5.63 -12.92
C MET A 447 15.44 4.80 -14.02
N GLU A 448 14.57 3.86 -13.67
CA GLU A 448 13.82 3.03 -14.62
C GLU A 448 12.97 3.91 -15.54
N TYR A 449 12.30 4.93 -14.99
CA TYR A 449 11.59 5.93 -15.78
C TYR A 449 12.53 6.69 -16.75
N LEU A 450 13.71 7.14 -16.31
CA LEU A 450 14.68 7.81 -17.19
C LEU A 450 15.18 6.89 -18.31
N HIS A 451 15.38 5.62 -18.01
CA HIS A 451 16.01 4.66 -18.93
C HIS A 451 15.02 4.04 -19.92
N GLN A 452 13.77 3.84 -19.49
CA GLN A 452 12.75 3.07 -20.20
C GLN A 452 11.42 3.81 -20.35
N GLY A 453 11.03 4.64 -19.39
CA GLY A 453 9.75 5.38 -19.39
C GLY A 453 9.70 6.58 -20.35
N CYS A 454 10.82 7.26 -20.56
CA CYS A 454 10.92 8.44 -21.44
C CYS A 454 10.98 8.07 -22.94
N ASN A 455 10.41 8.92 -23.81
CA ASN A 455 10.43 8.73 -25.28
C ASN A 455 11.85 8.53 -25.84
N GLN A 456 12.80 9.30 -25.33
CA GLN A 456 14.24 9.07 -25.51
C GLN A 456 14.82 8.59 -24.18
N ARG A 457 15.77 7.66 -24.23
CA ARG A 457 16.47 7.20 -23.05
C ARG A 457 17.33 8.35 -22.51
N ILE A 458 17.31 8.57 -21.21
CA ILE A 458 18.06 9.63 -20.55
C ILE A 458 19.09 9.01 -19.63
N LEU A 459 20.36 9.30 -19.85
CA LEU A 459 21.46 8.88 -18.98
C LEU A 459 21.80 10.03 -18.04
N HIS A 460 21.83 9.78 -16.73
CA HIS A 460 22.04 10.82 -15.72
C HIS A 460 23.51 11.17 -15.53
N PHE A 461 24.38 10.16 -15.45
CA PHE A 461 25.82 10.21 -15.20
C PHE A 461 26.31 10.79 -13.87
N ASP A 462 25.41 11.25 -12.99
CA ASP A 462 25.79 11.76 -11.66
C ASP A 462 24.84 11.28 -10.55
N ILE A 463 24.52 9.98 -10.52
CA ILE A 463 23.76 9.37 -9.41
C ILE A 463 24.69 9.23 -8.21
N LYS A 464 24.36 9.92 -7.11
CA LYS A 464 25.11 9.94 -5.84
C LYS A 464 24.22 10.51 -4.72
N PRO A 465 24.49 10.24 -3.43
CA PRO A 465 23.71 10.76 -2.31
C PRO A 465 23.45 12.27 -2.34
N HIS A 466 24.41 13.07 -2.81
CA HIS A 466 24.27 14.53 -2.92
C HIS A 466 23.13 14.96 -3.86
N ASN A 467 22.91 14.18 -4.94
CA ASN A 467 21.92 14.49 -5.97
C ASN A 467 20.57 13.82 -5.73
N ILE A 468 20.42 13.06 -4.63
CA ILE A 468 19.12 12.53 -4.20
C ILE A 468 18.56 13.48 -3.15
N LEU A 469 17.53 14.24 -3.51
CA LEU A 469 16.86 15.14 -2.57
C LEU A 469 15.65 14.46 -1.93
N LEU A 470 15.29 14.90 -0.73
CA LEU A 470 14.21 14.32 0.05
C LEU A 470 13.05 15.31 0.21
N ASP A 471 11.85 14.86 -0.15
CA ASP A 471 10.62 15.60 0.09
C ASP A 471 10.23 15.58 1.58
N TYR A 472 9.11 16.23 1.93
CA TYR A 472 8.60 16.31 3.31
C TYR A 472 8.31 14.94 3.96
N ASN A 473 8.05 13.90 3.16
CA ASN A 473 7.80 12.53 3.60
C ASN A 473 9.04 11.63 3.47
N PHE A 474 10.22 12.23 3.26
CA PHE A 474 11.48 11.51 3.00
C PHE A 474 11.40 10.60 1.77
N ASN A 475 10.58 10.95 0.77
CA ASN A 475 10.63 10.27 -0.52
C ASN A 475 11.78 10.82 -1.36
N PRO A 476 12.51 9.97 -2.08
CA PRO A 476 13.65 10.38 -2.88
C PRO A 476 13.21 11.00 -4.20
N LYS A 477 13.91 12.07 -4.59
CA LYS A 477 13.81 12.70 -5.90
C LYS A 477 15.20 12.91 -6.48
N ILE A 478 15.45 12.30 -7.64
CA ILE A 478 16.69 12.47 -8.41
C ILE A 478 16.74 13.91 -8.92
N SER A 479 17.89 14.55 -8.73
CA SER A 479 18.16 15.95 -9.09
C SER A 479 19.49 16.10 -9.83
N ASP A 480 19.75 17.31 -10.31
CA ASP A 480 20.96 17.72 -11.04
C ASP A 480 21.23 16.98 -12.37
N PHE A 481 20.47 17.37 -13.39
CA PHE A 481 20.58 16.83 -14.75
C PHE A 481 21.63 17.56 -15.59
N GLY A 482 22.55 18.33 -14.98
CA GLY A 482 23.55 19.11 -15.71
C GLY A 482 24.50 18.28 -16.58
N LEU A 483 24.73 17.02 -16.19
CA LEU A 483 25.56 16.06 -16.93
C LEU A 483 24.75 15.09 -17.81
N ALA A 484 23.41 15.18 -17.76
CA ALA A 484 22.54 14.22 -18.42
C ALA A 484 22.66 14.25 -19.94
N LYS A 485 22.29 13.14 -20.59
CA LYS A 485 22.35 13.01 -22.05
C LYS A 485 21.25 12.12 -22.61
N PHE A 486 20.67 12.56 -23.72
CA PHE A 486 19.75 11.74 -24.51
C PHE A 486 20.48 10.64 -25.27
N CYS A 487 19.86 9.47 -25.31
CA CYS A 487 20.29 8.30 -26.06
C CYS A 487 19.09 7.74 -26.84
N ALA A 488 19.34 7.33 -28.09
CA ALA A 488 18.31 6.63 -28.86
C ALA A 488 18.04 5.26 -28.22
N ARG A 489 16.77 4.82 -28.19
CA ARG A 489 16.37 3.60 -27.47
C ARG A 489 17.05 2.33 -28.02
N ASP A 490 17.29 2.31 -29.33
CA ASP A 490 17.93 1.25 -30.10
C ASP A 490 19.47 1.24 -29.98
N GLN A 491 20.06 2.32 -29.50
CA GLN A 491 21.50 2.40 -29.24
C GLN A 491 21.82 1.95 -27.82
N SER A 492 22.68 0.95 -27.69
CA SER A 492 23.20 0.47 -26.41
C SER A 492 24.41 1.26 -25.93
N ILE A 493 25.14 1.93 -26.83
CA ILE A 493 26.41 2.63 -26.52
C ILE A 493 26.31 4.11 -26.91
N VAL A 494 26.71 5.00 -25.99
CA VAL A 494 26.73 6.45 -26.19
C VAL A 494 28.16 6.96 -26.30
N THR A 495 28.44 7.75 -27.35
CA THR A 495 29.73 8.43 -27.48
C THR A 495 29.75 9.68 -26.61
N LEU A 496 30.68 9.76 -25.65
CA LEU A 496 30.93 10.95 -24.83
C LEU A 496 32.18 11.68 -25.30
N THR A 497 32.12 13.01 -25.35
CA THR A 497 33.23 13.90 -25.73
C THR A 497 34.19 14.19 -24.59
N ALA A 498 33.76 14.00 -23.34
CA ALA A 498 34.56 14.13 -22.14
C ALA A 498 34.07 13.16 -21.05
N ALA A 499 34.94 12.81 -20.09
CA ALA A 499 34.54 12.08 -18.90
C ALA A 499 33.53 12.90 -18.07
N ARG A 500 32.54 12.23 -17.49
CA ARG A 500 31.46 12.83 -16.68
C ARG A 500 31.23 12.00 -15.43
N GLY A 501 30.77 12.67 -14.36
CA GLY A 501 30.38 12.05 -13.10
C GLY A 501 31.27 12.45 -11.92
N THR A 502 30.99 11.86 -10.75
CA THR A 502 31.69 12.14 -9.50
C THR A 502 32.57 10.98 -9.06
N MET A 503 33.83 11.26 -8.69
CA MET A 503 34.77 10.24 -8.22
C MET A 503 34.16 9.41 -7.07
N GLY A 504 34.33 8.08 -7.13
CA GLY A 504 33.68 7.12 -6.23
C GLY A 504 32.39 6.52 -6.78
N TYR A 505 31.69 7.22 -7.67
CA TYR A 505 30.44 6.75 -8.30
C TYR A 505 30.59 6.50 -9.82
N ILE A 506 31.68 6.98 -10.45
CA ILE A 506 31.94 6.81 -11.88
C ILE A 506 32.17 5.34 -12.23
N ALA A 507 31.39 4.83 -13.19
CA ALA A 507 31.57 3.49 -13.75
C ALA A 507 32.92 3.35 -14.49
N PRO A 508 33.58 2.17 -14.46
CA PRO A 508 34.90 1.99 -15.05
C PRO A 508 34.98 2.37 -16.54
N GLU A 509 33.93 2.09 -17.32
CA GLU A 509 33.85 2.40 -18.75
C GLU A 509 33.74 3.92 -19.06
N LEU A 510 33.30 4.72 -18.09
CA LEU A 510 33.31 6.19 -18.18
C LEU A 510 34.70 6.76 -17.94
N TYR A 511 35.52 6.08 -17.13
CA TYR A 511 36.91 6.46 -16.88
C TYR A 511 37.83 6.04 -18.02
N SER A 512 37.63 4.83 -18.56
CA SER A 512 38.40 4.33 -19.70
C SER A 512 37.56 3.48 -20.64
N ARG A 513 37.59 3.83 -21.93
CA ARG A 513 36.90 3.09 -23.00
C ARG A 513 37.40 1.65 -23.18
N ASN A 514 38.53 1.29 -22.58
CA ASN A 514 39.03 -0.09 -22.58
C ASN A 514 38.16 -1.04 -21.75
N PHE A 515 37.36 -0.53 -20.81
CA PHE A 515 36.47 -1.34 -19.97
C PHE A 515 35.10 -1.61 -20.63
N GLY A 516 34.79 -0.96 -21.75
CA GLY A 516 33.54 -1.18 -22.49
C GLY A 516 32.92 0.09 -23.06
N GLY A 517 31.72 -0.06 -23.62
CA GLY A 517 30.92 1.04 -24.14
C GLY A 517 30.02 1.66 -23.06
N VAL A 518 29.99 2.99 -23.01
CA VAL A 518 29.16 3.76 -22.06
C VAL A 518 27.68 3.54 -22.39
N SER A 519 26.88 3.16 -21.39
CA SER A 519 25.45 2.87 -21.55
C SER A 519 24.65 3.29 -20.32
N TYR A 520 23.36 2.95 -20.26
CA TYR A 520 22.57 3.13 -19.03
C TYR A 520 23.09 2.31 -17.84
N LYS A 521 23.91 1.27 -18.10
CA LYS A 521 24.57 0.50 -17.04
C LYS A 521 25.56 1.33 -16.23
N SER A 522 26.07 2.44 -16.77
CA SER A 522 26.93 3.35 -16.03
C SER A 522 26.16 4.04 -14.88
N ASP A 523 24.88 4.38 -15.09
CA ASP A 523 24.01 4.87 -14.01
C ASP A 523 23.67 3.75 -13.02
N VAL A 524 23.48 2.51 -13.49
CA VAL A 524 23.25 1.34 -12.63
C VAL A 524 24.44 1.07 -11.71
N TYR A 525 25.66 1.20 -12.23
CA TYR A 525 26.88 1.10 -11.41
C TYR A 525 26.88 2.20 -10.32
N SER A 526 26.61 3.44 -10.71
CA SER A 526 26.55 4.58 -9.78
C SER A 526 25.51 4.37 -8.68
N PHE A 527 24.35 3.79 -9.03
CA PHE A 527 23.32 3.40 -8.07
C PHE A 527 23.78 2.27 -7.14
N GLY A 528 24.48 1.26 -7.65
CA GLY A 528 25.10 0.22 -6.83
C GLY A 528 26.06 0.81 -5.79
N MET A 529 26.88 1.78 -6.20
CA MET A 529 27.79 2.51 -5.29
C MET A 529 27.06 3.40 -4.27
N LEU A 530 25.84 3.85 -4.58
CA LEU A 530 25.00 4.62 -3.65
C LEU A 530 24.34 3.73 -2.60
N VAL A 531 23.99 2.50 -2.97
CA VAL A 531 23.36 1.51 -2.07
C VAL A 531 24.36 0.95 -1.05
N LEU A 532 25.64 0.86 -1.43
CA LEU A 532 26.75 0.57 -0.52
C LEU A 532 27.02 1.75 0.40
#